data_AF-B2KI83-F1
#
_entry.id   AF-B2KI83-F1
#
_cell.length_a   1.000
_cell.length_b   1.000
_cell.length_c   1.000
_cell.angle_alpha   90.00
_cell.angle_beta   90.00
_cell.angle_gamma   90.00
#
_symmetry.space_group_name_H-M   'P 1'
#
loop_
_entity.id
_entity.type
_entity.pdbx_description
1 polymer ?
#
loop_
_entity_poly.entity_id
_entity_poly.type
_entity_poly.pdbx_seq_one_letter_code
_entity_poly.pdbx_strand_id
1 'polypeptide(L)'
;MRAGKGKMRNCHRIQCRGPCIISNEDNGVIKAFRNIPGMTLLNVSKLNTLKLPPGGHIGQFCFWTEGASHNLDNLCGTWRKAASLKSNYNLPMHRTLNTDLSRILKSPEIQRALRAPCKTIYHRVLKKNPLKNLRIILKLNPPTKTMRRNTILHQAKNHQLQGIKQQQR
;
A
#
# COMPACT_ATOMS: atom_id res chain seq x y z
N MET A 1 -3.63 30.56 16.08
CA MET A 1 -4.72 31.48 15.64
C MET A 1 -5.29 30.98 14.31
N ARG A 2 -6.60 31.07 14.04
CA ARG A 2 -7.19 30.59 12.78
C ARG A 2 -6.78 31.50 11.61
N ALA A 3 -6.43 30.91 10.47
CA ALA A 3 -6.15 31.67 9.25
C ALA A 3 -7.44 32.20 8.58
N GLY A 4 -7.33 33.34 7.89
CA GLY A 4 -8.41 33.91 7.07
C GLY A 4 -9.52 34.65 7.83
N LYS A 5 -10.65 34.86 7.15
CA LYS A 5 -11.79 35.68 7.62
C LYS A 5 -12.60 35.05 8.76
N GLY A 6 -12.37 33.77 9.09
CA GLY A 6 -13.02 33.11 10.22
C GLY A 6 -12.75 33.80 11.57
N LYS A 7 -11.64 34.54 11.66
CA LYS A 7 -11.32 35.44 12.76
C LYS A 7 -12.41 36.48 13.07
N MET A 8 -13.07 37.01 12.04
CA MET A 8 -14.14 38.00 12.15
C MET A 8 -15.52 37.37 12.42
N ARG A 9 -15.62 36.04 12.38
CA ARG A 9 -16.89 35.29 12.51
C ARG A 9 -16.91 34.41 13.77
N ASN A 10 -16.37 34.90 14.89
CA ASN A 10 -16.33 34.20 16.18
C ASN A 10 -15.59 32.84 16.21
N CYS A 11 -14.76 32.55 15.20
CA CYS A 11 -13.96 31.30 15.09
C CYS A 11 -12.45 31.58 15.13
N HIS A 12 -12.01 32.47 16.03
CA HIS A 12 -10.66 33.03 16.04
C HIS A 12 -9.54 32.05 16.42
N ARG A 13 -9.85 31.06 17.26
CA ARG A 13 -8.88 30.08 17.80
C ARG A 13 -9.14 28.68 17.22
N ILE A 14 -8.06 27.93 17.06
CA ILE A 14 -8.05 26.50 16.70
C ILE A 14 -7.24 25.76 17.74
N GLN A 15 -7.65 24.53 18.03
CA GLN A 15 -6.96 23.63 18.94
C GLN A 15 -7.06 22.21 18.41
N CYS A 16 -6.04 21.40 18.68
CA CYS A 16 -6.09 19.96 18.42
C CYS A 16 -7.15 19.30 19.31
N ARG A 17 -7.72 18.18 18.84
CA ARG A 17 -8.57 17.33 19.67
C ARG A 17 -7.67 16.45 20.53
N GLY A 18 -7.98 16.38 21.81
CA GLY A 18 -7.30 15.53 22.77
C GLY A 18 -8.05 14.21 22.97
N PRO A 19 -7.68 13.48 24.04
CA PRO A 19 -8.39 12.28 24.46
C PRO A 19 -9.88 12.49 24.73
N CYS A 20 -10.64 11.41 24.58
CA CYS A 20 -12.02 11.33 24.99
C CYS A 20 -12.16 10.54 26.29
N ILE A 21 -12.96 11.00 27.24
CA ILE A 21 -13.33 10.25 28.45
C ILE A 21 -14.79 9.81 28.29
N ILE A 22 -15.03 8.52 28.48
CA ILE A 22 -16.34 7.90 28.34
C ILE A 22 -16.78 7.37 29.71
N SER A 23 -17.88 7.92 30.22
CA SER A 23 -18.49 7.54 31.50
C SER A 23 -19.93 7.06 31.34
N ASN A 24 -20.40 6.26 32.30
CA ASN A 24 -21.81 5.87 32.36
C ASN A 24 -22.65 6.96 33.07
N GLU A 25 -22.14 7.42 34.21
CA GLU A 25 -22.77 8.42 35.08
C GLU A 25 -21.88 9.66 35.21
N ASP A 26 -22.50 10.80 35.54
CA ASP A 26 -21.79 12.06 35.79
C ASP A 26 -21.67 12.30 37.31
N ASN A 27 -20.73 11.61 37.94
CA ASN A 27 -20.39 11.79 39.36
C ASN A 27 -19.40 12.96 39.54
N GLY A 28 -19.67 14.10 38.89
CA GLY A 28 -18.79 15.27 38.88
C GLY A 28 -17.65 15.21 37.85
N VAL A 29 -17.59 14.15 37.04
CA VAL A 29 -16.58 13.95 35.98
C VAL A 29 -16.60 15.13 35.01
N ILE A 30 -17.78 15.61 34.62
CA ILE A 30 -17.88 16.73 33.70
C ILE A 30 -17.27 18.00 34.31
N LYS A 31 -17.55 18.27 35.58
CA LYS A 31 -17.02 19.46 36.27
C LYS A 31 -15.51 19.41 36.42
N ALA A 32 -14.95 18.24 36.70
CA ALA A 32 -13.51 18.04 36.86
C ALA A 32 -12.73 18.28 35.55
N PHE A 33 -13.23 17.75 34.42
CA PHE A 33 -12.46 17.71 33.17
C PHE A 33 -12.85 18.79 32.15
N ARG A 34 -13.99 19.49 32.30
CA ARG A 34 -14.46 20.48 31.30
C ARG A 34 -13.51 21.66 31.05
N ASN A 35 -12.68 22.02 32.04
CA ASN A 35 -11.79 23.16 31.94
C ASN A 35 -10.43 22.81 31.31
N ILE A 36 -10.17 21.53 31.05
CA ILE A 36 -8.94 21.10 30.41
C ILE A 36 -9.13 21.20 28.88
N PRO A 37 -8.31 22.00 28.17
CA PRO A 37 -8.48 22.20 26.74
C PRO A 37 -8.24 20.91 25.95
N GLY A 38 -9.03 20.70 24.90
CA GLY A 38 -8.92 19.52 24.03
C GLY A 38 -9.59 18.25 24.54
N MET A 39 -9.99 18.17 25.82
CA MET A 39 -10.76 17.04 26.36
C MET A 39 -12.16 16.95 25.76
N THR A 40 -12.58 15.73 25.43
CA THR A 40 -13.98 15.45 25.08
C THR A 40 -14.61 14.50 26.09
N LEU A 41 -15.80 14.84 26.55
CA LEU A 41 -16.58 14.05 27.50
C LEU A 41 -17.78 13.44 26.78
N LEU A 42 -17.98 12.14 26.94
CA LEU A 42 -19.08 11.39 26.34
C LEU A 42 -19.72 10.45 27.37
N ASN A 43 -21.03 10.26 27.22
CA ASN A 43 -21.77 9.24 27.95
C ASN A 43 -21.92 7.98 27.06
N VAL A 44 -21.73 6.79 27.63
CA VAL A 44 -21.87 5.50 26.91
C VAL A 44 -23.21 5.31 26.24
N SER A 45 -24.31 5.70 26.90
CA SER A 45 -25.65 5.56 26.32
C SER A 45 -25.88 6.50 25.13
N LYS A 46 -25.04 7.54 24.98
CA LYS A 46 -25.17 8.61 23.98
C LYS A 46 -23.84 8.86 23.26
N LEU A 47 -23.23 7.79 22.73
CA LEU A 47 -22.03 7.90 21.89
C LEU A 47 -22.33 8.68 20.60
N ASN A 48 -21.39 9.55 20.20
CA ASN A 48 -21.57 10.43 19.05
C ASN A 48 -20.48 10.21 18.00
N THR A 49 -20.88 9.88 16.78
CA THR A 49 -20.01 9.69 15.61
C THR A 49 -19.25 10.94 15.19
N LEU A 50 -19.72 12.15 15.51
CA LEU A 50 -18.98 13.39 15.21
C LEU A 50 -17.83 13.65 16.19
N LYS A 51 -17.91 13.06 17.38
CA LYS A 51 -16.95 13.28 18.46
C LYS A 51 -15.90 12.17 18.55
N LEU A 52 -16.29 10.90 18.36
CA LEU A 52 -15.40 9.73 18.43
C LEU A 52 -14.37 9.67 17.28
N PRO A 53 -14.78 9.74 16.00
CA PRO A 53 -13.86 10.02 14.90
C PRO A 53 -13.88 11.50 14.49
N PRO A 54 -13.10 12.38 15.14
CA PRO A 54 -13.05 13.78 14.77
C PRO A 54 -12.53 13.95 13.34
N GLY A 55 -13.31 14.63 12.49
CA GLY A 55 -12.95 14.84 11.09
C GLY A 55 -13.06 13.58 10.21
N GLY A 56 -13.69 12.51 10.70
CA GLY A 56 -13.88 11.26 9.94
C GLY A 56 -12.71 10.27 10.02
N HIS A 57 -11.67 10.56 10.80
CA HIS A 57 -10.58 9.63 11.07
C HIS A 57 -10.89 8.75 12.29
N ILE A 58 -10.80 7.43 12.14
CA ILE A 58 -11.02 6.46 13.22
C ILE A 58 -9.78 6.42 14.13
N GLY A 59 -9.94 6.07 15.40
CA GLY A 59 -8.83 5.83 16.33
C GLY A 59 -8.51 7.01 17.25
N GLN A 60 -9.49 7.82 17.63
CA GLN A 60 -9.29 8.79 18.72
C GLN A 60 -9.00 8.03 20.02
N PHE A 61 -7.99 8.52 20.76
CA PHE A 61 -7.63 7.95 22.04
C PHE A 61 -8.75 8.15 23.09
N CYS A 62 -9.24 7.05 23.67
CA CYS A 62 -10.39 7.05 24.58
C CYS A 62 -10.04 6.40 25.92
N PHE A 63 -10.38 7.08 27.01
CA PHE A 63 -10.39 6.55 28.37
C PHE A 63 -11.79 6.06 28.73
N TRP A 64 -11.87 4.83 29.24
CA TRP A 64 -13.12 4.22 29.66
C TRP A 64 -13.13 4.05 31.18
N THR A 65 -14.23 4.44 31.80
CA THR A 65 -14.52 4.04 33.19
C THR A 65 -15.01 2.58 33.21
N GLU A 66 -14.84 1.89 34.33
CA GLU A 66 -15.25 0.49 34.47
C GLU A 66 -16.73 0.28 34.14
N GLY A 67 -17.62 1.07 34.77
CA GLY A 67 -19.06 0.99 34.51
C GLY A 67 -19.43 1.33 33.06
N ALA A 68 -18.64 2.17 32.40
CA ALA A 68 -18.83 2.47 30.99
C ALA A 68 -18.49 1.26 30.09
N SER A 69 -17.39 0.57 30.40
CA SER A 69 -17.00 -0.64 29.66
C SER A 69 -18.03 -1.76 29.83
N HIS A 70 -18.52 -1.99 31.06
CA HIS A 70 -19.53 -3.03 31.31
C HIS A 70 -20.87 -2.71 30.64
N ASN A 71 -21.29 -1.43 30.62
CA ASN A 71 -22.54 -1.05 29.96
C ASN A 71 -22.48 -1.16 28.42
N LEU A 72 -21.28 -1.19 27.83
CA LEU A 72 -21.11 -1.35 26.39
C LEU A 72 -21.64 -2.70 25.89
N ASP A 73 -21.43 -3.77 26.66
CA ASP A 73 -21.94 -5.11 26.35
C ASP A 73 -23.47 -5.14 26.35
N ASN A 74 -24.11 -4.39 27.24
CA ASN A 74 -25.57 -4.25 27.25
C ASN A 74 -26.10 -3.43 26.06
N LEU A 75 -25.33 -2.42 25.63
CA LEU A 75 -25.69 -1.51 24.55
C LEU A 75 -25.51 -2.12 23.15
N CYS A 76 -24.45 -2.90 22.95
CA CYS A 76 -24.08 -3.46 21.66
C CYS A 76 -24.35 -4.96 21.55
N GLY A 77 -24.33 -5.68 22.67
CA GLY A 77 -24.43 -7.15 22.69
C GLY A 77 -23.13 -7.83 22.24
N THR A 78 -23.23 -9.14 22.06
CA THR A 78 -22.19 -9.99 21.45
C THR A 78 -22.77 -10.67 20.21
N TRP A 79 -21.95 -11.28 19.35
CA TRP A 79 -22.48 -12.02 18.19
C TRP A 79 -23.49 -13.12 18.57
N ARG A 80 -23.41 -13.67 19.79
CA ARG A 80 -24.32 -14.71 20.30
C ARG A 80 -25.56 -14.14 21.01
N LYS A 81 -25.44 -12.96 21.63
CA LYS A 81 -26.50 -12.34 22.45
C LYS A 81 -26.79 -10.94 21.94
N ALA A 82 -28.02 -10.72 21.46
CA ALA A 82 -28.48 -9.42 20.98
C ALA A 82 -28.38 -8.32 22.06
N ALA A 83 -28.36 -7.06 21.63
CA ALA A 83 -28.30 -5.92 22.55
C ALA A 83 -29.54 -5.88 23.45
N SER A 84 -29.33 -5.56 24.73
CA SER A 84 -30.42 -5.46 25.71
C SER A 84 -31.08 -4.08 25.70
N LEU A 85 -30.29 -3.03 25.46
CA LEU A 85 -30.78 -1.63 25.46
C LEU A 85 -31.29 -1.15 24.11
N LYS A 86 -31.03 -1.89 23.01
CA LYS A 86 -31.46 -1.52 21.65
C LYS A 86 -32.35 -2.62 21.08
N SER A 87 -33.57 -2.25 20.70
CA SER A 87 -34.50 -3.16 20.04
C SER A 87 -33.98 -3.59 18.66
N ASN A 88 -34.06 -4.89 18.35
CA ASN A 88 -33.72 -5.46 17.05
C ASN A 88 -32.32 -5.12 16.54
N TYR A 89 -31.34 -4.98 17.44
CA TYR A 89 -29.95 -4.70 17.11
C TYR A 89 -29.03 -5.86 17.51
N ASN A 90 -28.12 -6.22 16.60
CA ASN A 90 -27.01 -7.14 16.85
C ASN A 90 -25.75 -6.64 16.12
N LEU A 91 -24.59 -7.16 16.49
CA LEU A 91 -23.32 -6.81 15.86
C LEU A 91 -23.28 -7.23 14.39
N PRO A 92 -22.65 -6.42 13.52
CA PRO A 92 -22.46 -6.78 12.12
C PRO A 92 -21.56 -8.03 12.01
N MET A 93 -21.85 -8.89 11.02
CA MET A 93 -20.98 -10.02 10.71
C MET A 93 -19.71 -9.55 10.01
N HIS A 94 -18.57 -10.13 10.38
CA HIS A 94 -17.33 -9.92 9.65
C HIS A 94 -17.43 -10.58 8.27
N ARG A 95 -16.86 -9.95 7.24
CA ARG A 95 -16.80 -10.56 5.90
C ARG A 95 -15.75 -11.67 5.80
N THR A 96 -14.66 -11.53 6.56
CA THR A 96 -13.57 -12.50 6.64
C THR A 96 -13.26 -12.76 8.12
N LEU A 97 -13.16 -14.03 8.51
CA LEU A 97 -12.81 -14.44 9.88
C LEU A 97 -11.37 -14.03 10.23
N ASN A 98 -10.44 -14.35 9.34
CA ASN A 98 -9.02 -14.06 9.48
C ASN A 98 -8.63 -12.91 8.55
N THR A 99 -8.18 -11.79 9.12
CA THR A 99 -7.72 -10.61 8.35
C THR A 99 -6.22 -10.62 8.05
N ASP A 100 -5.45 -11.51 8.70
CA ASP A 100 -4.01 -11.65 8.46
C ASP A 100 -3.72 -12.38 7.16
N LEU A 101 -3.69 -11.62 6.07
CA LEU A 101 -3.34 -12.08 4.74
C LEU A 101 -1.90 -12.61 4.68
N SER A 102 -0.99 -12.08 5.48
CA SER A 102 0.42 -12.49 5.42
C SER A 102 0.61 -13.92 5.90
N ARG A 103 -0.11 -14.30 6.97
CA ARG A 103 -0.15 -15.66 7.48
C ARG A 103 -0.86 -16.61 6.53
N ILE A 104 -2.00 -16.18 5.98
CA ILE A 104 -2.75 -16.97 5.00
C ILE A 104 -1.86 -17.26 3.77
N LEU A 105 -1.27 -16.22 3.17
CA LEU A 105 -0.45 -16.39 1.97
C LEU A 105 0.77 -17.26 2.22
N LYS A 106 1.37 -17.23 3.41
CA LYS A 106 2.53 -18.05 3.77
C LYS A 106 2.18 -19.44 4.29
N SER A 107 0.91 -19.81 4.34
CA SER A 107 0.48 -21.12 4.85
C SER A 107 0.96 -22.26 3.92
N PRO A 108 1.33 -23.43 4.46
CA PRO A 108 1.88 -24.52 3.65
C PRO A 108 0.86 -25.09 2.67
N GLU A 109 -0.43 -25.00 2.99
CA GLU A 109 -1.52 -25.45 2.12
C GLU A 109 -1.57 -24.64 0.84
N ILE A 110 -1.45 -23.30 0.94
CA ILE A 110 -1.43 -22.40 -0.21
C ILE A 110 -0.10 -22.53 -0.94
N GLN A 111 1.03 -22.47 -0.22
CA GLN A 111 2.36 -22.52 -0.84
C GLN A 111 2.61 -23.82 -1.62
N ARG A 112 2.04 -24.96 -1.18
CA ARG A 112 2.12 -26.23 -1.91
C ARG A 112 1.38 -26.22 -3.24
N ALA A 113 0.30 -25.45 -3.35
CA ALA A 113 -0.51 -25.34 -4.56
C ALA A 113 0.03 -24.30 -5.55
N LEU A 114 0.91 -23.40 -5.11
CA LEU A 114 1.45 -22.31 -5.94
C LEU A 114 2.60 -22.78 -6.84
N ARG A 115 2.70 -22.14 -8.01
CA ARG A 115 3.86 -22.27 -8.91
C ARG A 115 5.01 -21.38 -8.45
N ALA A 116 6.23 -21.72 -8.85
CA ALA A 116 7.40 -20.87 -8.59
C ALA A 116 7.21 -19.46 -9.20
N PRO A 117 7.60 -18.39 -8.48
CA PRO A 117 7.39 -17.02 -8.95
C PRO A 117 8.35 -16.65 -10.08
N CYS A 118 7.83 -16.13 -11.19
CA CYS A 118 8.62 -15.57 -12.29
C CYS A 118 9.00 -14.10 -11.99
N LYS A 119 10.18 -13.88 -11.38
CA LYS A 119 10.65 -12.53 -11.01
C LYS A 119 11.52 -11.86 -12.08
N THR A 120 11.70 -12.51 -13.23
CA THR A 120 12.54 -11.99 -14.33
C THR A 120 11.81 -10.87 -15.07
N ILE A 121 12.38 -9.67 -15.06
CA ILE A 121 11.88 -8.52 -15.81
C ILE A 121 12.60 -8.47 -17.16
N TYR A 122 11.87 -8.62 -18.26
CA TYR A 122 12.41 -8.50 -19.61
C TYR A 122 12.23 -7.06 -20.12
N HIS A 123 13.35 -6.35 -20.25
CA HIS A 123 13.34 -5.02 -20.86
C HIS A 123 13.39 -5.12 -22.39
N ARG A 124 12.88 -4.08 -23.05
CA ARG A 124 12.96 -3.96 -24.51
C ARG A 124 14.43 -3.96 -24.94
N VAL A 125 14.82 -4.96 -25.71
CA VAL A 125 16.17 -5.03 -26.30
C VAL A 125 16.24 -4.10 -27.50
N LEU A 126 17.23 -3.21 -27.55
CA LEU A 126 17.48 -2.35 -28.70
C LEU A 126 17.88 -3.20 -29.92
N LYS A 127 17.12 -3.07 -31.01
CA LYS A 127 17.42 -3.75 -32.28
C LYS A 127 18.62 -3.10 -32.96
N LYS A 128 19.79 -3.74 -32.86
CA LYS A 128 21.00 -3.35 -33.57
C LYS A 128 20.98 -3.89 -35.00
N ASN A 129 21.46 -3.12 -35.97
CA ASN A 129 21.50 -3.55 -37.37
C ASN A 129 22.58 -4.64 -37.57
N PRO A 130 22.22 -5.86 -38.05
CA PRO A 130 23.15 -6.98 -38.22
C PRO A 130 24.16 -6.75 -39.35
N LEU A 131 23.80 -6.00 -40.39
CA LEU A 131 24.71 -5.74 -41.51
C LEU A 131 25.88 -4.85 -41.08
N LYS A 132 25.61 -3.92 -40.16
CA LYS A 132 26.60 -3.00 -39.59
C LYS A 132 27.31 -3.58 -38.36
N ASN A 133 26.64 -4.40 -37.54
CA ASN A 133 27.20 -4.93 -36.30
C ASN A 133 27.58 -6.42 -36.41
N LEU A 134 28.87 -6.71 -36.50
CA LEU A 134 29.41 -8.06 -36.70
C LEU A 134 28.97 -9.06 -35.62
N ARG A 135 28.94 -8.67 -34.34
CA ARG A 135 28.53 -9.59 -33.25
C ARG A 135 27.05 -9.97 -33.32
N ILE A 136 26.20 -9.07 -33.81
CA ILE A 136 24.76 -9.32 -33.95
C ILE A 136 24.50 -10.27 -35.11
N ILE A 137 25.15 -10.09 -36.26
CA ILE A 137 25.02 -11.04 -37.37
C ILE A 137 25.62 -12.41 -37.03
N LEU A 138 26.68 -12.47 -36.22
CA LEU A 138 27.19 -13.75 -35.71
C LEU A 138 26.23 -14.44 -34.75
N LYS A 139 25.57 -13.68 -33.87
CA LYS A 139 24.53 -14.23 -32.96
C LYS A 139 23.33 -14.78 -33.73
N LEU A 140 22.98 -14.16 -34.86
CA LEU A 140 21.86 -14.58 -35.70
C LEU A 140 22.23 -15.66 -36.72
N ASN A 141 23.44 -15.61 -37.30
CA ASN A 141 23.93 -16.51 -38.34
C ASN A 141 25.46 -16.75 -38.18
N PRO A 142 25.86 -17.79 -37.42
CA PRO A 142 27.26 -18.08 -37.13
C PRO A 142 28.18 -18.36 -38.34
N PRO A 143 27.74 -19.10 -39.40
CA PRO A 143 28.54 -19.33 -40.62
C PRO A 143 29.04 -18.08 -41.34
N THR A 144 28.41 -16.91 -41.12
CA THR A 144 28.85 -15.63 -41.73
C THR A 144 30.28 -15.26 -41.37
N LYS A 145 30.81 -15.74 -40.23
CA LYS A 145 32.21 -15.56 -39.84
C LYS A 145 33.17 -16.18 -40.86
N THR A 146 32.94 -17.44 -41.20
CA THR A 146 33.77 -18.22 -42.11
C THR A 146 33.64 -17.67 -43.52
N MET A 147 32.41 -17.36 -43.95
CA MET A 147 32.15 -16.75 -45.25
C MET A 147 32.91 -15.43 -45.42
N ARG A 148 32.80 -14.51 -44.45
CA ARG A 148 33.53 -13.23 -44.47
C ARG A 148 35.05 -13.42 -44.48
N ARG A 149 35.57 -14.38 -43.70
CA ARG A 149 37.01 -14.68 -43.67
C ARG A 149 37.48 -15.18 -45.03
N ASN A 150 36.76 -16.13 -45.63
CA ASN A 150 37.10 -16.68 -46.94
C ASN A 150 37.05 -15.60 -48.03
N THR A 151 36.05 -14.72 -48.01
CA THR A 151 35.96 -13.60 -48.96
C THR A 151 37.13 -12.63 -48.82
N ILE A 152 37.56 -12.31 -47.60
CA ILE A 152 38.71 -11.42 -47.36
C ILE A 152 40.00 -12.06 -47.87
N LEU A 153 40.24 -13.34 -47.56
CA LEU A 153 41.41 -14.08 -48.04
C LEU A 153 41.45 -14.14 -49.58
N HIS A 154 40.29 -14.40 -50.20
CA HIS A 154 40.16 -14.44 -51.65
C HIS A 154 40.43 -13.06 -52.30
N GLN A 155 39.90 -11.98 -51.72
CA GLN A 155 40.13 -10.62 -52.22
C GLN A 155 41.60 -10.19 -52.09
N ALA A 156 42.24 -10.48 -50.95
CA ALA A 156 43.66 -10.19 -50.74
C ALA A 156 44.54 -10.92 -51.77
N LYS A 157 44.25 -12.20 -52.04
CA LYS A 157 44.93 -12.98 -53.07
C LYS A 157 44.79 -12.34 -54.46
N ASN A 158 43.58 -11.90 -54.83
CA ASN A 158 43.34 -11.26 -56.11
C ASN A 158 44.07 -9.92 -56.26
N HIS A 159 44.11 -9.11 -55.21
CA HIS A 159 44.83 -7.82 -55.22
C HIS A 159 46.34 -8.01 -55.39
N GLN A 160 46.92 -9.00 -54.72
CA GLN A 160 48.33 -9.36 -54.91
C GLN A 160 48.63 -9.78 -56.36
N LEU A 161 47.78 -10.62 -56.95
CA LEU A 161 47.92 -11.04 -58.35
C LEU A 161 47.80 -9.86 -59.34
N GLN A 162 46.93 -8.89 -59.07
CA GLN A 162 46.80 -7.67 -59.89
C GLN A 162 48.04 -6.78 -59.77
N GLY A 163 48.58 -6.60 -58.56
CA GLY A 163 49.81 -5.84 -58.34
C GLY A 163 51.01 -6.46 -59.07
N ILE A 164 51.16 -7.80 -59.01
CA ILE A 164 52.21 -8.52 -59.75
C ILE A 164 52.06 -8.31 -61.27
N LYS A 165 50.83 -8.39 -61.80
CA LYS A 165 50.56 -8.15 -63.23
C LYS A 165 50.85 -6.71 -63.66
N GLN A 166 50.69 -5.74 -62.77
CA GLN A 166 51.03 -4.33 -63.05
C GLN A 166 52.53 -4.06 -63.00
N GLN A 167 53.31 -4.81 -62.22
CA GLN A 167 54.78 -4.71 -62.17
C GLN A 167 55.48 -5.42 -63.33
N GLN A 168 54.79 -6.32 -64.03
CA GLN A 168 55.30 -7.03 -65.21
C GLN A 168 54.94 -6.33 -66.55
N ARG A 169 54.31 -5.15 -66.48
CA ARG A 169 54.10 -4.23 -67.60
C ARG A 169 55.02 -3.03 -67.43
#